data_AF-A0A1Y5FKY0-F1
#
_entry.id   AF-A0A1Y5FKY0-F1
#
_cell.length_a   1.000
_cell.length_b   1.000
_cell.length_c   1.000
_cell.angle_alpha   90.00
_cell.angle_beta   90.00
_cell.angle_gamma   90.00
#
_symmetry.space_group_name_H-M   'P 1'
#
loop_
_entity.id
_entity.type
_entity.pdbx_description
1 polymer ?
#
loop_
_entity_poly.entity_id
_entity_poly.type
_entity_poly.pdbx_seq_one_letter_code
_entity_poly.pdbx_strand_id
1 'polypeptide(L)'
;MNNRFAALHGEQAVEPHLMAGWQCSRMTPASALFGANGMQFGTDGRLYVAQAMGSQVTAIDTATGELEVIAENGGPITGPDDVAFDSAGNMYSTEVMSAQVSMRTPEGEVSIVSDELPSANGVTVFNERLFIDEHRPKGRLFELYPHDDRPPRLIASDLDSPNALAGGPDGKLYYPLVPKGEIWRADPESGELEQVTTGLFHPTAAKFTPSGELLVPQAGNGEVVKIDIETGEQSVVAKVRPGIDNLAIDAEGKLYLSHFVDGGVAEVAMDGSNAARVLVEAGWVGPWGIACDTASGTCLVVDGLSLAMISAEGERSAVGSPLDTSAPRFVRAVAAGKPGEFLMTTARGDVLRYDFVTQTTDMLVAKQGQLKGLCAADDGGVLVV
;
A
#
# COMPACT_ATOMS: atom_id res chain seq x y z
N MET A 1 1.60 19.15 15.64
CA MET A 1 0.47 18.74 14.76
C MET A 1 -0.43 19.95 14.53
N ASN A 2 -0.37 20.56 13.34
CA ASN A 2 -1.36 21.56 12.97
C ASN A 2 -2.68 20.83 12.66
N ASN A 3 -3.69 21.05 13.49
CA ASN A 3 -5.02 20.51 13.26
C ASN A 3 -5.57 21.09 11.93
N ARG A 4 -5.81 20.24 10.93
CA ARG A 4 -6.37 20.65 9.63
C ARG A 4 -7.71 21.39 9.78
N PHE A 5 -8.48 21.07 10.81
CA PHE A 5 -9.69 21.81 11.17
C PHE A 5 -9.37 23.24 11.61
N ALA A 6 -8.36 23.46 12.45
CA ALA A 6 -7.93 24.80 12.85
C ALA A 6 -7.29 25.59 11.69
N ALA A 7 -6.61 24.90 10.77
CA ALA A 7 -6.11 25.54 9.54
C ALA A 7 -7.24 26.00 8.60
N LEU A 8 -8.34 25.26 8.53
CA LEU A 8 -9.51 25.58 7.70
C LEU A 8 -10.50 26.56 8.38
N HIS A 9 -10.61 26.51 9.71
CA HIS A 9 -11.63 27.23 10.48
C HIS A 9 -11.07 28.27 11.46
N GLY A 10 -9.75 28.43 11.53
CA GLY A 10 -9.05 29.35 12.44
C GLY A 10 -8.95 28.83 13.89
N GLU A 11 -8.34 29.64 14.75
CA GLU A 11 -8.18 29.38 16.20
C GLU A 11 -9.51 29.31 16.99
N GLN A 12 -10.67 29.51 16.33
CA GLN A 12 -11.99 29.36 16.93
C GLN A 12 -12.46 27.89 17.04
N ALA A 13 -11.59 26.92 16.74
CA ALA A 13 -11.85 25.52 17.03
C ALA A 13 -11.98 25.29 18.54
N VAL A 14 -13.19 25.43 19.07
CA VAL A 14 -13.52 25.04 20.44
C VAL A 14 -13.46 23.51 20.57
N GLU A 15 -12.98 23.02 21.71
CA GLU A 15 -13.15 21.61 22.05
C GLU A 15 -14.64 21.27 22.03
N PRO A 16 -15.06 20.20 21.33
CA PRO A 16 -16.46 19.82 21.31
C PRO A 16 -16.90 19.43 22.73
N HIS A 17 -17.89 20.15 23.25
CA HIS A 17 -18.53 19.80 24.52
C HIS A 17 -19.73 18.90 24.26
N LEU A 18 -19.79 17.77 24.97
CA LEU A 18 -20.95 16.89 24.94
C LEU A 18 -22.17 17.58 25.57
N MET A 19 -23.31 17.50 24.89
CA MET A 19 -24.59 17.90 25.45
C MET A 19 -24.94 17.00 26.65
N ALA A 20 -25.64 17.57 27.64
CA ALA A 20 -26.10 16.80 28.80
C ALA A 20 -26.89 15.55 28.36
N GLY A 21 -26.55 14.39 28.94
CA GLY A 21 -27.15 13.10 28.61
C GLY A 21 -26.45 12.31 27.50
N TRP A 22 -25.48 12.89 26.81
CA TRP A 22 -24.66 12.20 25.80
C TRP A 22 -23.33 11.73 26.37
N GLN A 23 -22.83 10.60 25.84
CA GLN A 23 -21.50 10.06 26.12
C GLN A 23 -20.72 9.93 24.82
N CYS A 24 -19.40 10.12 24.89
CA CYS A 24 -18.49 9.84 23.78
C CYS A 24 -17.41 8.90 24.29
N SER A 25 -17.23 7.79 23.58
CA SER A 25 -16.18 6.82 23.81
C SER A 25 -15.43 6.58 22.51
N ARG A 26 -14.14 6.27 22.64
CA ARG A 26 -13.32 5.81 21.51
C ARG A 26 -13.59 4.33 21.29
N MET A 27 -14.05 3.96 20.10
CA MET A 27 -14.31 2.55 19.75
C MET A 27 -13.03 1.84 19.28
N THR A 28 -12.14 2.53 18.57
CA THR A 28 -10.91 1.96 18.00
C THR A 28 -9.69 2.82 18.31
N PRO A 29 -8.50 2.22 18.48
CA PRO A 29 -7.26 2.97 18.66
C PRO A 29 -6.90 3.75 17.37
N ALA A 30 -6.01 4.73 17.51
CA ALA A 30 -5.43 5.39 16.34
C ALA A 30 -4.48 4.43 15.62
N SER A 31 -4.44 4.50 14.28
CA SER A 31 -3.46 3.76 13.49
C SER A 31 -2.05 4.30 13.74
N ALA A 32 -1.08 3.40 13.80
CA ALA A 32 0.33 3.79 13.87
C ALA A 32 0.89 4.12 12.47
N LEU A 33 0.42 3.41 11.45
CA LEU A 33 0.69 3.66 10.03
C LEU A 33 -0.64 3.79 9.26
N PHE A 34 -0.64 4.56 8.18
CA PHE A 34 -1.81 4.83 7.35
C PHE A 34 -1.69 4.11 6.01
N GLY A 35 -1.56 2.79 6.09
CA GLY A 35 -1.08 1.92 5.01
C GLY A 35 0.41 1.64 5.16
N ALA A 36 0.86 0.48 4.71
CA ALA A 36 2.26 0.08 4.68
C ALA A 36 2.54 -0.49 3.30
N ASN A 37 3.34 0.24 2.52
CA ASN A 37 3.66 -0.10 1.14
C ASN A 37 5.08 -0.67 1.05
N GLY A 38 5.93 -0.07 0.21
CA GLY A 38 7.34 -0.39 0.09
C GLY A 38 8.10 -0.24 1.39
N MET A 39 9.04 -1.17 1.59
CA MET A 39 9.88 -1.22 2.78
C MET A 39 11.31 -1.56 2.43
N GLN A 40 12.25 -0.87 3.07
CA GLN A 40 13.67 -1.11 2.89
C GLN A 40 14.43 -0.76 4.18
N PHE A 41 15.47 -1.53 4.51
CA PHE A 41 16.39 -1.14 5.56
C PHE A 41 17.27 0.02 5.11
N GLY A 42 17.35 1.07 5.94
CA GLY A 42 18.29 2.16 5.76
C GLY A 42 19.71 1.76 6.16
N THR A 43 20.69 2.61 5.84
CA THR A 43 22.10 2.41 6.23
C THR A 43 22.33 2.50 7.74
N ASP A 44 21.35 2.99 8.48
CA ASP A 44 21.31 3.04 9.95
C ASP A 44 20.73 1.76 10.59
N GLY A 45 20.31 0.79 9.79
CA GLY A 45 19.74 -0.49 10.26
C GLY A 45 18.28 -0.43 10.67
N ARG A 46 17.59 0.71 10.50
CA ARG A 46 16.13 0.81 10.75
C ARG A 46 15.35 0.42 9.50
N LEU A 47 14.13 -0.09 9.71
CA LEU A 47 13.22 -0.45 8.63
C LEU A 47 12.36 0.76 8.25
N TYR A 48 12.51 1.28 7.03
CA TYR A 48 11.72 2.39 6.54
C TYR A 48 10.50 1.87 5.80
N VAL A 49 9.34 2.48 6.08
CA VAL A 49 8.05 2.09 5.51
C VAL A 49 7.42 3.29 4.82
N ALA A 50 7.25 3.17 3.51
CA ALA A 50 6.51 4.12 2.69
C ALA A 50 4.99 3.93 2.86
N GLN A 51 4.23 5.02 2.82
CA GLN A 51 2.79 5.02 3.07
C GLN A 51 2.14 5.90 2.01
N ALA A 52 1.72 5.30 0.89
CA ALA A 52 1.23 6.05 -0.26
C ALA A 52 -0.04 6.85 0.08
N MET A 53 -0.95 6.22 0.83
CA MET A 53 -2.17 6.85 1.33
C MET A 53 -1.93 7.78 2.52
N GLY A 54 -1.03 7.39 3.42
CA GLY A 54 -0.60 8.20 4.56
C GLY A 54 0.17 9.46 4.17
N SER A 55 0.74 9.48 2.95
CA SER A 55 1.65 10.50 2.45
C SER A 55 2.84 10.75 3.37
N GLN A 56 3.45 9.69 3.90
CA GLN A 56 4.56 9.80 4.85
C GLN A 56 5.52 8.60 4.75
N VAL A 57 6.75 8.78 5.23
CA VAL A 57 7.71 7.68 5.44
C VAL A 57 8.00 7.59 6.94
N THR A 58 7.90 6.39 7.50
CA THR A 58 8.17 6.11 8.92
C THR A 58 9.28 5.08 9.03
N ALA A 59 10.29 5.36 9.86
CA ALA A 59 11.30 4.38 10.26
C ALA A 59 10.84 3.62 11.50
N ILE A 60 11.15 2.32 11.53
CA ILE A 60 10.86 1.40 12.62
C ILE A 60 12.18 0.86 13.16
N ASP A 61 12.41 1.01 14.46
CA ASP A 61 13.42 0.22 15.15
C ASP A 61 12.86 -1.20 15.37
N THR A 62 13.42 -2.19 14.66
CA THR A 62 12.88 -3.55 14.68
C THR A 62 13.15 -4.29 16.00
N ALA A 63 14.05 -3.80 16.85
CA ALA A 63 14.29 -4.40 18.17
C ALA A 63 13.23 -3.97 19.18
N THR A 64 12.83 -2.70 19.16
CA THR A 64 11.95 -2.07 20.16
C THR A 64 10.51 -1.86 19.68
N GLY A 65 10.30 -1.76 18.36
CA GLY A 65 9.04 -1.34 17.74
C GLY A 65 8.80 0.18 17.75
N GLU A 66 9.80 0.98 18.13
CA GLU A 66 9.68 2.44 18.12
C GLU A 66 9.55 2.98 16.70
N LEU A 67 8.68 3.98 16.52
CA LEU A 67 8.35 4.60 15.23
C LEU A 67 8.83 6.05 15.19
N GLU A 68 9.54 6.42 14.12
CA GLU A 68 9.93 7.81 13.84
C GLU A 68 9.43 8.24 12.46
N VAL A 69 8.75 9.39 12.39
CA VAL A 69 8.34 9.97 11.10
C VAL A 69 9.53 10.67 10.45
N ILE A 70 9.95 10.17 9.29
CA ILE A 70 11.14 10.65 8.55
C ILE A 70 10.75 11.69 7.50
N ALA A 71 9.60 11.48 6.87
CA ALA A 71 8.97 12.41 5.96
C ALA A 71 7.49 12.53 6.35
N GLU A 72 7.06 13.74 6.71
CA GLU A 72 5.71 13.98 7.24
C GLU A 72 4.70 14.29 6.14
N ASN A 73 3.43 13.96 6.41
CA ASN A 73 2.31 14.34 5.55
C ASN A 73 2.18 15.87 5.46
N GLY A 74 2.11 16.38 4.23
CA GLY A 74 2.16 17.81 3.93
C GLY A 74 3.58 18.36 3.76
N GLY A 75 4.60 17.52 3.91
CA GLY A 75 5.99 17.81 3.58
C GLY A 75 6.29 17.72 2.08
N PRO A 76 7.59 17.78 1.70
CA PRO A 76 8.01 17.81 0.29
C PRO A 76 7.89 16.46 -0.43
N ILE A 77 7.79 15.34 0.30
CA ILE A 77 7.54 14.00 -0.28
C ILE A 77 6.06 13.67 -0.12
N THR A 78 5.36 13.48 -1.24
CA THR A 78 3.91 13.31 -1.31
C THR A 78 3.52 11.94 -1.84
N GLY A 79 2.77 11.18 -1.05
CA GLY A 79 2.30 9.84 -1.42
C GLY A 79 3.42 8.87 -1.80
N PRO A 80 4.43 8.64 -0.92
CA PRO A 80 5.53 7.74 -1.19
C PRO A 80 5.05 6.29 -1.25
N ASP A 81 5.41 5.54 -2.29
CA ASP A 81 5.02 4.14 -2.47
C ASP A 81 6.15 3.18 -2.12
N ASP A 82 7.38 3.47 -2.52
CA ASP A 82 8.57 2.67 -2.19
C ASP A 82 9.78 3.57 -1.83
N VAL A 83 10.79 2.97 -1.22
CA VAL A 83 12.03 3.63 -0.80
C VAL A 83 13.27 2.79 -1.07
N ALA A 84 14.37 3.45 -1.43
CA ALA A 84 15.69 2.82 -1.58
C ALA A 84 16.79 3.72 -1.01
N PHE A 85 17.94 3.14 -0.68
CA PHE A 85 19.07 3.86 -0.11
C PHE A 85 20.34 3.62 -0.91
N ASP A 86 21.12 4.68 -1.14
CA ASP A 86 22.51 4.53 -1.60
C ASP A 86 23.49 4.37 -0.43
N SER A 87 24.76 4.13 -0.77
CA SER A 87 25.84 3.96 0.19
C SER A 87 26.17 5.21 1.01
N ALA A 88 25.73 6.40 0.58
CA ALA A 88 25.86 7.64 1.33
C ALA A 88 24.70 7.85 2.33
N GLY A 89 23.66 7.01 2.27
CA GLY A 89 22.46 7.13 3.10
C GLY A 89 21.41 8.09 2.54
N ASN A 90 21.52 8.50 1.27
CA ASN A 90 20.43 9.23 0.65
C ASN A 90 19.25 8.28 0.42
N MET A 91 18.06 8.71 0.82
CA MET A 91 16.82 7.98 0.63
C MET A 91 16.16 8.44 -0.66
N TYR A 92 15.96 7.53 -1.62
CA TYR A 92 15.14 7.76 -2.79
C TYR A 92 13.72 7.29 -2.52
N SER A 93 12.72 8.05 -2.95
CA SER A 93 11.32 7.70 -2.77
C SER A 93 10.52 7.94 -4.04
N THR A 94 9.73 6.95 -4.43
CA THR A 94 8.75 7.05 -5.52
C THR A 94 7.46 7.65 -5.02
N GLU A 95 6.95 8.65 -5.72
CA GLU A 95 5.72 9.37 -5.36
C GLU A 95 4.64 9.07 -6.39
N VAL A 96 3.95 7.95 -6.19
CA VAL A 96 3.05 7.33 -7.19
C VAL A 96 1.93 8.26 -7.67
N MET A 97 1.42 9.12 -6.78
CA MET A 97 0.35 10.08 -7.09
C MET A 97 0.85 11.36 -7.75
N SER A 98 2.14 11.67 -7.60
CA SER A 98 2.79 12.88 -8.11
C SER A 98 3.61 12.64 -9.38
N ALA A 99 3.75 11.37 -9.80
CA ALA A 99 4.50 10.95 -10.98
C ALA A 99 5.99 11.33 -10.93
N GLN A 100 6.60 11.26 -9.75
CA GLN A 100 7.99 11.70 -9.53
C GLN A 100 8.78 10.76 -8.62
N VAL A 101 10.09 10.97 -8.60
CA VAL A 101 11.04 10.37 -7.65
C VAL A 101 11.79 11.50 -6.98
N SER A 102 11.81 11.50 -5.65
CA SER A 102 12.59 12.44 -4.84
C SER A 102 13.77 11.75 -4.16
N MET A 103 14.78 12.54 -3.83
CA MET A 103 15.90 12.15 -2.99
C MET A 103 15.84 12.98 -1.71
N ARG A 104 16.00 12.34 -0.56
CA ARG A 104 16.18 12.98 0.75
C ARG A 104 17.56 12.64 1.31
N THR A 105 18.36 13.65 1.62
CA THR A 105 19.68 13.44 2.25
C THR A 105 19.52 12.97 3.71
N PRO A 106 20.58 12.43 4.35
CA PRO A 106 20.58 12.14 5.79
C PRO A 106 20.21 13.36 6.65
N GLU A 107 20.61 14.56 6.23
CA GLU A 107 20.29 15.84 6.89
C GLU A 107 18.84 16.30 6.65
N GLY A 108 18.10 15.64 5.76
CA GLY A 108 16.69 15.90 5.50
C GLY A 108 16.40 16.90 4.38
N GLU A 109 17.40 17.30 3.60
CA GLU A 109 17.16 18.09 2.38
C GLU A 109 16.50 17.22 1.31
N VAL A 110 15.49 17.75 0.61
CA VAL A 110 14.73 17.02 -0.42
C VAL A 110 14.88 17.70 -1.77
N SER A 111 15.20 16.91 -2.80
CA SER A 111 15.28 17.33 -4.20
C SER A 111 14.56 16.35 -5.11
N ILE A 112 14.06 16.84 -6.24
CA ILE A 112 13.47 15.99 -7.28
C ILE A 112 14.57 15.37 -8.14
N VAL A 113 14.52 14.04 -8.33
CA VAL A 113 15.41 13.29 -9.22
C VAL A 113 14.80 13.20 -10.62
N SER A 114 13.48 13.03 -10.72
CA SER A 114 12.74 12.95 -11.99
C SER A 114 11.25 13.20 -11.74
N ASP A 115 10.55 13.90 -12.64
CA ASP A 115 9.15 14.36 -12.47
C ASP A 115 8.20 14.03 -13.65
N GLU A 116 8.55 13.06 -14.48
CA GLU A 116 7.73 12.61 -15.62
C GLU A 116 7.55 11.08 -15.67
N LEU A 117 7.31 10.50 -14.49
CA LEU A 117 7.22 9.05 -14.26
C LEU A 117 5.82 8.66 -13.76
N PRO A 118 4.80 8.61 -14.65
CA PRO A 118 3.43 8.25 -14.26
C PRO A 118 3.39 6.87 -13.59
N SER A 119 2.74 6.81 -12.43
CA SER A 119 2.70 5.61 -11.59
C SER A 119 4.08 5.09 -11.19
N ALA A 120 5.06 5.98 -10.94
CA ALA A 120 6.33 5.62 -10.32
C ALA A 120 6.05 4.79 -9.05
N ASN A 121 6.56 3.56 -9.00
CA ASN A 121 6.18 2.61 -7.96
C ASN A 121 7.40 1.97 -7.29
N GLY A 122 7.98 0.90 -7.83
CA GLY A 122 9.18 0.33 -7.25
C GLY A 122 10.42 1.19 -7.49
N VAL A 123 11.30 1.25 -6.50
CA VAL A 123 12.63 1.85 -6.61
C VAL A 123 13.68 0.98 -5.94
N THR A 124 14.85 0.84 -6.56
CA THR A 124 15.96 0.09 -5.98
C THR A 124 17.29 0.73 -6.32
N VAL A 125 18.23 0.70 -5.37
CA VAL A 125 19.64 0.97 -5.65
C VAL A 125 20.35 -0.36 -5.81
N PHE A 126 20.91 -0.59 -6.99
CA PHE A 126 21.61 -1.82 -7.32
C PHE A 126 22.93 -1.48 -8.03
N ASN A 127 24.05 -1.96 -7.50
CA ASN A 127 25.39 -1.63 -7.98
C ASN A 127 25.63 -0.12 -8.09
N GLU A 128 25.26 0.64 -7.04
CA GLU A 128 25.33 2.12 -6.97
C GLU A 128 24.56 2.85 -8.07
N ARG A 129 23.54 2.21 -8.65
CA ARG A 129 22.67 2.78 -9.69
C ARG A 129 21.22 2.74 -9.25
N LEU A 130 20.47 3.78 -9.59
CA LEU A 130 19.07 3.92 -9.21
C LEU A 130 18.17 3.42 -10.32
N PHE A 131 17.30 2.47 -10.03
CA PHE A 131 16.34 1.92 -10.97
C PHE A 131 14.91 2.04 -10.45
N ILE A 132 13.96 2.25 -11.36
CA ILE A 132 12.54 2.36 -11.03
C ILE A 132 11.66 1.61 -12.01
N ASP A 133 10.44 1.30 -11.57
CA ASP A 133 9.35 0.81 -12.41
C ASP A 133 8.11 1.69 -12.36
N GLU A 134 7.29 1.61 -13.42
CA GLU A 134 5.97 2.25 -13.48
C GLU A 134 4.85 1.23 -13.38
N HIS A 135 4.13 1.20 -12.25
CA HIS A 135 3.03 0.26 -12.00
C HIS A 135 1.74 0.67 -12.73
N ARG A 136 1.71 0.40 -14.03
CA ARG A 136 0.57 0.66 -14.90
C ARG A 136 0.61 -0.19 -16.18
N PRO A 137 -0.53 -0.29 -16.91
CA PRO A 137 -0.50 -0.80 -18.27
C PRO A 137 0.47 0.00 -19.14
N LYS A 138 1.27 -0.70 -19.95
CA LYS A 138 2.39 -0.11 -20.72
C LYS A 138 3.41 0.59 -19.82
N GLY A 139 3.65 0.00 -18.65
CA GLY A 139 4.67 0.41 -17.71
C GLY A 139 6.07 0.29 -18.32
N ARG A 140 7.01 0.95 -17.67
CA ARG A 140 8.39 1.11 -18.12
C ARG A 140 9.34 0.84 -16.97
N LEU A 141 10.56 0.45 -17.31
CA LEU A 141 11.70 0.40 -16.38
C LEU A 141 12.71 1.46 -16.80
N PHE A 142 13.23 2.20 -15.83
CA PHE A 142 14.24 3.23 -16.06
C PHE A 142 15.44 3.06 -15.14
N GLU A 143 16.60 3.47 -15.63
CA GLU A 143 17.70 3.94 -14.78
C GLU A 143 17.60 5.46 -14.64
N LEU A 144 17.77 5.95 -13.40
CA LEU A 144 17.79 7.37 -13.06
C LEU A 144 19.20 7.80 -12.64
N TYR A 145 19.47 9.09 -12.78
CA TYR A 145 20.80 9.65 -12.54
C TYR A 145 20.74 10.81 -11.52
N PRO A 146 20.64 10.51 -10.21
CA PRO A 146 20.38 11.52 -9.19
C PRO A 146 21.52 12.53 -8.95
N HIS A 147 22.70 12.30 -9.51
CA HIS A 147 23.90 13.12 -9.30
C HIS A 147 24.43 13.74 -10.59
N ASP A 148 23.66 13.69 -11.68
CA ASP A 148 24.00 14.32 -12.94
C ASP A 148 22.74 14.73 -13.71
N ASP A 149 22.89 15.64 -14.68
CA ASP A 149 21.74 16.19 -15.43
C ASP A 149 21.30 15.29 -16.61
N ARG A 150 21.69 14.01 -16.65
CA ARG A 150 21.29 13.12 -17.74
C ARG A 150 19.81 12.77 -17.61
N PRO A 151 19.07 12.71 -18.74
CA PRO A 151 17.69 12.25 -18.69
C PRO A 151 17.61 10.78 -18.28
N PRO A 152 16.47 10.33 -17.71
CA PRO A 152 16.22 8.92 -17.44
C PRO A 152 16.50 8.02 -18.65
N ARG A 153 17.22 6.91 -18.43
CA ARG A 153 17.50 5.93 -19.49
C ARG A 153 16.45 4.84 -19.45
N LEU A 154 15.68 4.71 -20.53
CA LEU A 154 14.71 3.64 -20.70
C LEU A 154 15.43 2.28 -20.83
N ILE A 155 15.05 1.32 -20.00
CA ILE A 155 15.55 -0.06 -20.04
C ILE A 155 14.54 -0.94 -20.78
N ALA A 156 13.27 -0.87 -20.38
CA ALA A 156 12.20 -1.67 -20.95
C ALA A 156 10.89 -0.88 -20.99
N SER A 157 10.00 -1.24 -21.90
CA SER A 157 8.69 -0.59 -22.08
C SER A 157 7.63 -1.59 -22.48
N ASP A 158 6.36 -1.14 -22.48
CA ASP A 158 5.19 -1.96 -22.82
C ASP A 158 4.99 -3.16 -21.88
N LEU A 159 5.38 -2.97 -20.61
CA LEU A 159 5.19 -3.97 -19.55
C LEU A 159 3.78 -3.86 -18.95
N ASP A 160 3.23 -4.98 -18.52
CA ASP A 160 1.90 -5.01 -17.91
C ASP A 160 1.98 -4.87 -16.40
N SER A 161 2.01 -3.61 -15.95
CA SER A 161 2.07 -3.22 -14.53
C SER A 161 3.21 -3.92 -13.76
N PRO A 162 4.48 -3.64 -14.10
CA PRO A 162 5.62 -4.05 -13.30
C PRO A 162 5.51 -3.48 -11.87
N ASN A 163 6.20 -4.07 -10.89
CA ASN A 163 6.17 -3.56 -9.51
C ASN A 163 7.45 -3.86 -8.74
N ALA A 164 7.79 -3.02 -7.75
CA ALA A 164 8.79 -3.25 -6.69
C ALA A 164 9.99 -4.13 -7.08
N LEU A 165 10.73 -3.69 -8.12
CA LEU A 165 11.89 -4.38 -8.65
C LEU A 165 13.07 -4.51 -7.66
N ALA A 166 13.97 -5.47 -7.91
CA ALA A 166 15.24 -5.61 -7.19
C ALA A 166 16.35 -6.16 -8.09
N GLY A 167 17.60 -5.83 -7.78
CA GLY A 167 18.76 -6.44 -8.41
C GLY A 167 19.05 -7.84 -7.87
N GLY A 168 19.37 -8.78 -8.77
CA GLY A 168 19.74 -10.15 -8.47
C GLY A 168 21.25 -10.41 -8.49
N PRO A 169 21.71 -11.56 -7.97
CA PRO A 169 23.12 -11.92 -7.91
C PRO A 169 23.77 -12.16 -9.28
N ASP A 170 22.95 -12.34 -10.33
CA ASP A 170 23.38 -12.50 -11.72
C ASP A 170 23.53 -11.17 -12.47
N GLY A 171 23.33 -10.03 -11.78
CA GLY A 171 23.43 -8.69 -12.38
C GLY A 171 22.15 -8.20 -13.06
N LYS A 172 21.05 -8.95 -13.01
CA LYS A 172 19.77 -8.59 -13.64
C LYS A 172 18.79 -7.92 -12.67
N LEU A 173 17.80 -7.21 -13.20
CA LEU A 173 16.70 -6.62 -12.44
C LEU A 173 15.49 -7.55 -12.48
N TYR A 174 15.04 -8.03 -11.32
CA TYR A 174 13.88 -8.90 -11.16
C TYR A 174 12.65 -8.09 -10.74
N TYR A 175 11.50 -8.41 -11.33
CA TYR A 175 10.24 -7.72 -11.04
C TYR A 175 9.03 -8.61 -11.37
N PRO A 176 7.93 -8.54 -10.60
CA PRO A 176 6.65 -9.10 -10.99
C PRO A 176 5.98 -8.33 -12.14
N LEU A 177 5.23 -9.05 -12.97
CA LEU A 177 4.10 -8.49 -13.72
C LEU A 177 2.82 -8.87 -12.98
N VAL A 178 2.33 -7.96 -12.13
CA VAL A 178 1.32 -8.26 -11.11
C VAL A 178 0.03 -8.85 -11.68
N PRO A 179 -0.59 -8.27 -12.74
CA PRO A 179 -1.85 -8.79 -13.28
C PRO A 179 -1.70 -10.17 -13.93
N LYS A 180 -0.47 -10.54 -14.32
CA LYS A 180 -0.19 -11.82 -14.98
C LYS A 180 0.19 -12.93 -14.01
N GLY A 181 0.58 -12.59 -12.79
CA GLY A 181 1.07 -13.60 -11.84
C GLY A 181 2.42 -14.18 -12.25
N GLU A 182 3.32 -13.35 -12.76
CA GLU A 182 4.60 -13.76 -13.34
C GLU A 182 5.76 -12.99 -12.70
N ILE A 183 6.94 -13.61 -12.69
CA ILE A 183 8.22 -12.94 -12.39
C ILE A 183 9.07 -12.92 -13.65
N TRP A 184 9.63 -11.76 -13.94
CA TRP A 184 10.52 -11.51 -15.05
C TRP A 184 11.86 -10.97 -14.55
N ARG A 185 12.89 -11.10 -15.39
CA ARG A 185 14.17 -10.42 -15.21
C ARG A 185 14.54 -9.64 -16.46
N ALA A 186 15.15 -8.47 -16.27
CA ALA A 186 15.69 -7.61 -17.32
C ALA A 186 17.20 -7.48 -17.17
N ASP A 187 17.93 -7.56 -18.28
CA ASP A 187 19.31 -7.09 -18.35
C ASP A 187 19.31 -5.55 -18.32
N PRO A 188 19.93 -4.90 -17.31
CA PRO A 188 19.91 -3.44 -17.19
C PRO A 188 20.67 -2.73 -18.31
N GLU A 189 21.58 -3.41 -19.02
CA GLU A 189 22.38 -2.85 -20.10
C GLU A 189 21.69 -2.99 -21.45
N SER A 190 21.27 -4.22 -21.78
CA SER A 190 20.69 -4.52 -23.10
C SER A 190 19.17 -4.31 -23.18
N GLY A 191 18.47 -4.33 -22.04
CA GLY A 191 17.01 -4.35 -21.96
C GLY A 191 16.39 -5.70 -22.35
N GLU A 192 17.19 -6.76 -22.51
CA GLU A 192 16.69 -8.10 -22.77
C GLU A 192 15.83 -8.59 -21.62
N LEU A 193 14.65 -9.15 -21.94
CA LEU A 193 13.65 -9.60 -20.98
C LEU A 193 13.51 -11.12 -21.01
N GLU A 194 13.42 -11.73 -19.83
CA GLU A 194 13.25 -13.17 -19.67
C GLU A 194 12.23 -13.48 -18.58
N GLN A 195 11.29 -14.39 -18.87
CA GLN A 195 10.33 -14.88 -17.88
C GLN A 195 11.00 -15.94 -17.01
N VAL A 196 10.92 -15.76 -15.69
CA VAL A 196 11.51 -16.67 -14.69
C VAL A 196 10.49 -17.72 -14.27
N THR A 197 9.28 -17.29 -13.90
CA THR A 197 8.21 -18.21 -13.47
C THR A 197 6.83 -17.57 -13.61
N THR A 198 5.78 -18.39 -13.50
CA THR A 198 4.37 -17.98 -13.66
C THR A 198 3.47 -18.66 -12.62
N GLY A 199 2.17 -18.34 -12.61
CA GLY A 199 1.19 -19.01 -11.75
C GLY A 199 1.13 -18.47 -10.32
N LEU A 200 1.61 -17.25 -10.10
CA LEU A 200 1.58 -16.57 -8.80
C LEU A 200 0.28 -15.80 -8.58
N PHE A 201 -0.11 -15.63 -7.31
CA PHE A 201 -1.35 -15.00 -6.87
C PHE A 201 -1.13 -13.54 -6.48
N HIS A 202 -1.11 -12.66 -7.49
CA HIS A 202 -0.87 -11.23 -7.32
C HIS A 202 0.50 -10.95 -6.65
N PRO A 203 1.62 -11.31 -7.32
CA PRO A 203 2.96 -11.09 -6.76
C PRO A 203 3.26 -9.60 -6.74
N THR A 204 3.62 -9.05 -5.58
CA THR A 204 3.72 -7.59 -5.42
C THR A 204 5.15 -7.06 -5.40
N ALA A 205 6.15 -7.91 -5.11
CA ALA A 205 7.55 -7.50 -5.11
C ALA A 205 8.50 -8.65 -5.48
N ALA A 206 9.73 -8.30 -5.83
CA ALA A 206 10.85 -9.23 -5.90
C ALA A 206 11.97 -8.71 -5.00
N LYS A 207 12.52 -9.56 -4.13
CA LYS A 207 13.62 -9.20 -3.22
C LYS A 207 14.52 -10.41 -3.00
N PHE A 208 15.82 -10.16 -2.80
CA PHE A 208 16.80 -11.21 -2.56
C PHE A 208 17.22 -11.25 -1.10
N THR A 209 17.38 -12.46 -0.56
CA THR A 209 18.07 -12.66 0.71
C THR A 209 19.56 -12.30 0.57
N PRO A 210 20.27 -12.05 1.68
CA PRO A 210 21.73 -11.93 1.67
C PRO A 210 22.44 -13.17 1.09
N SER A 211 21.82 -14.35 1.13
CA SER A 211 22.29 -15.60 0.51
C SER A 211 22.04 -15.68 -1.01
N GLY A 212 21.32 -14.71 -1.61
CA GLY A 212 21.01 -14.68 -3.03
C GLY A 212 19.77 -15.46 -3.44
N GLU A 213 18.88 -15.79 -2.49
CA GLU A 213 17.62 -16.47 -2.77
C GLU A 213 16.52 -15.46 -3.09
N LEU A 214 15.81 -15.65 -4.21
CA LEU A 214 14.70 -14.77 -4.60
C LEU A 214 13.44 -15.11 -3.79
N LEU A 215 12.91 -14.12 -3.08
CA LEU A 215 11.62 -14.17 -2.40
C LEU A 215 10.61 -13.24 -3.07
N VAL A 216 9.37 -13.73 -3.17
CA VAL A 216 8.25 -13.02 -3.78
C VAL A 216 7.02 -13.14 -2.86
N PRO A 217 6.51 -12.02 -2.33
CA PRO A 217 5.26 -12.01 -1.60
C PRO A 217 4.07 -12.02 -2.57
N GLN A 218 3.00 -12.72 -2.18
CA GLN A 218 1.77 -12.84 -2.95
C GLN A 218 0.61 -12.21 -2.16
N ALA A 219 0.15 -11.04 -2.61
CA ALA A 219 -0.95 -10.33 -1.97
C ALA A 219 -2.23 -11.17 -1.92
N GLY A 220 -2.51 -11.93 -2.99
CA GLY A 220 -3.80 -12.60 -3.15
C GLY A 220 -4.05 -13.75 -2.18
N ASN A 221 -3.00 -14.45 -1.75
CA ASN A 221 -3.12 -15.63 -0.89
C ASN A 221 -2.27 -15.58 0.39
N GLY A 222 -1.49 -14.50 0.57
CA GLY A 222 -0.64 -14.27 1.75
C GLY A 222 0.61 -15.15 1.82
N GLU A 223 0.98 -15.83 0.75
CA GLU A 223 2.19 -16.66 0.71
C GLU A 223 3.41 -15.84 0.32
N VAL A 224 4.55 -16.17 0.92
CA VAL A 224 5.87 -15.76 0.43
C VAL A 224 6.50 -17.00 -0.18
N VAL A 225 6.86 -16.91 -1.46
CA VAL A 225 7.49 -18.01 -2.19
C VAL A 225 8.95 -17.70 -2.44
N LYS A 226 9.78 -18.71 -2.24
CA LYS A 226 11.14 -18.77 -2.75
C LYS A 226 11.12 -19.34 -4.15
N ILE A 227 11.86 -18.69 -5.06
CA ILE A 227 11.93 -19.07 -6.48
C ILE A 227 13.38 -19.36 -6.84
N ASP A 228 13.62 -20.52 -7.43
CA ASP A 228 14.90 -20.82 -8.06
C ASP A 228 15.01 -20.07 -9.40
N ILE A 229 16.02 -19.20 -9.52
CA ILE A 229 16.12 -18.26 -10.65
C ILE A 229 16.52 -18.90 -11.97
N GLU A 230 17.02 -20.15 -11.96
CA GLU A 230 17.45 -20.87 -13.15
C GLU A 230 16.35 -21.80 -13.69
N THR A 231 15.63 -22.45 -12.78
CA THR A 231 14.61 -23.46 -13.11
C THR A 231 13.19 -22.92 -13.03
N GLY A 232 12.97 -21.81 -12.31
CA GLY A 232 11.65 -21.26 -12.01
C GLY A 232 10.86 -22.05 -10.97
N GLU A 233 11.47 -23.05 -10.30
CA GLU A 233 10.82 -23.85 -9.26
C GLU A 233 10.43 -22.98 -8.06
N GLN A 234 9.22 -23.20 -7.53
CA GLN A 234 8.64 -22.41 -6.45
C GLN A 234 8.47 -23.27 -5.18
N SER A 235 8.78 -22.69 -4.03
CA SER A 235 8.49 -23.28 -2.72
C SER A 235 7.96 -22.23 -1.75
N VAL A 236 6.89 -22.54 -1.02
CA VAL A 236 6.34 -21.63 0.00
C VAL A 236 7.23 -21.67 1.24
N VAL A 237 7.71 -20.50 1.68
CA VAL A 237 8.56 -20.36 2.88
C VAL A 237 7.84 -19.72 4.06
N ALA A 238 6.80 -18.93 3.80
CA ALA A 238 5.94 -18.36 4.83
C ALA A 238 4.51 -18.15 4.30
N LYS A 239 3.54 -18.11 5.22
CA LYS A 239 2.15 -17.82 4.94
C LYS A 239 1.53 -16.97 6.03
N VAL A 240 1.02 -15.80 5.65
CA VAL A 240 0.31 -14.85 6.53
C VAL A 240 -1.06 -14.50 5.95
N ARG A 241 -1.76 -13.53 6.55
CA ARG A 241 -2.99 -13.00 5.98
C ARG A 241 -2.73 -12.35 4.60
N PRO A 242 -3.70 -12.40 3.66
CA PRO A 242 -3.63 -11.68 2.38
C PRO A 242 -3.39 -10.17 2.53
N GLY A 243 -3.01 -9.53 1.43
CA GLY A 243 -2.77 -8.08 1.38
C GLY A 243 -1.34 -7.67 1.71
N ILE A 244 -0.36 -8.58 1.53
CA ILE A 244 1.07 -8.22 1.58
C ILE A 244 1.37 -7.26 0.44
N ASP A 245 2.02 -6.13 0.74
CA ASP A 245 2.45 -5.18 -0.29
C ASP A 245 3.90 -5.41 -0.69
N ASN A 246 4.80 -5.45 0.27
CA ASN A 246 6.23 -5.61 0.03
C ASN A 246 6.88 -6.48 1.11
N LEU A 247 8.16 -6.75 0.94
CA LEU A 247 8.98 -7.40 1.93
C LEU A 247 10.34 -6.71 2.06
N ALA A 248 10.93 -6.79 3.25
CA ALA A 248 12.32 -6.42 3.49
C ALA A 248 13.04 -7.57 4.19
N ILE A 249 14.35 -7.68 3.96
CA ILE A 249 15.20 -8.68 4.59
C ILE A 249 16.37 -7.98 5.24
N ASP A 250 16.59 -8.22 6.53
CA ASP A 250 17.75 -7.66 7.21
C ASP A 250 19.05 -8.43 6.89
N ALA A 251 20.18 -7.91 7.40
CA ALA A 251 21.50 -8.50 7.15
C ALA A 251 21.62 -9.93 7.71
N GLU A 252 20.85 -10.27 8.73
CA GLU A 252 20.76 -11.60 9.34
C GLU A 252 19.81 -12.55 8.59
N GLY A 253 19.09 -12.06 7.57
CA GLY A 253 18.17 -12.86 6.75
C GLY A 253 16.76 -12.97 7.33
N LYS A 254 16.36 -12.13 8.30
CA LYS A 254 14.99 -12.12 8.81
C LYS A 254 14.07 -11.40 7.85
N LEU A 255 12.87 -11.97 7.68
CA LEU A 255 11.84 -11.48 6.77
C LEU A 255 10.88 -10.54 7.50
N TYR A 256 10.64 -9.38 6.90
CA TYR A 256 9.64 -8.42 7.34
C TYR A 256 8.63 -8.18 6.23
N LEU A 257 7.34 -8.16 6.56
CA LEU A 257 6.24 -7.99 5.61
C LEU A 257 5.40 -6.76 5.95
N SER A 258 5.04 -5.99 4.93
CA SER A 258 4.08 -4.89 5.02
C SER A 258 2.71 -5.31 4.48
N HIS A 259 1.65 -4.72 5.02
CA HIS A 259 0.28 -4.93 4.55
C HIS A 259 -0.38 -3.62 4.13
N PHE A 260 -0.64 -3.43 2.83
CA PHE A 260 -1.23 -2.18 2.32
C PHE A 260 -2.69 -1.98 2.73
N VAL A 261 -3.40 -3.05 3.07
CA VAL A 261 -4.83 -3.03 3.38
C VAL A 261 -5.13 -2.51 4.79
N ASP A 262 -4.18 -2.63 5.72
CA ASP A 262 -4.37 -2.29 7.13
C ASP A 262 -3.17 -1.60 7.79
N GLY A 263 -2.03 -1.45 7.09
CA GLY A 263 -0.83 -0.80 7.62
C GLY A 263 -0.02 -1.64 8.60
N GLY A 264 -0.37 -2.92 8.79
CA GLY A 264 0.37 -3.81 9.68
C GLY A 264 1.78 -4.12 9.14
N VAL A 265 2.73 -4.29 10.06
CA VAL A 265 4.11 -4.71 9.76
C VAL A 265 4.53 -5.79 10.75
N ALA A 266 5.12 -6.88 10.26
CA ALA A 266 5.56 -7.98 11.10
C ALA A 266 6.87 -8.62 10.60
N GLU A 267 7.69 -9.07 11.55
CA GLU A 267 8.76 -10.05 11.31
C GLU A 267 8.13 -11.45 11.25
N VAL A 268 8.49 -12.25 10.24
CA VAL A 268 7.87 -13.56 9.98
C VAL A 268 8.94 -14.64 9.78
N ALA A 269 8.76 -15.77 10.44
CA ALA A 269 9.63 -16.93 10.29
C ALA A 269 9.43 -17.62 8.94
N MET A 270 10.55 -17.96 8.29
CA MET A 270 10.60 -18.68 7.01
C MET A 270 10.85 -20.19 7.17
N ASP A 271 10.77 -20.71 8.40
CA ASP A 271 11.04 -22.12 8.74
C ASP A 271 9.79 -23.03 8.60
N GLY A 272 8.72 -22.51 7.98
CA GLY A 272 7.43 -23.17 7.84
C GLY A 272 6.51 -23.08 9.06
N SER A 273 6.98 -22.54 10.19
CA SER A 273 6.13 -22.31 11.38
C SER A 273 5.13 -21.16 11.18
N ASN A 274 5.47 -20.21 10.31
CA ASN A 274 4.76 -18.94 10.12
C ASN A 274 4.65 -18.10 11.40
N ALA A 275 5.53 -18.33 12.38
CA ALA A 275 5.57 -17.52 13.59
C ALA A 275 5.81 -16.05 13.22
N ALA A 276 5.01 -15.14 13.77
CA ALA A 276 5.08 -13.72 13.48
C ALA A 276 5.26 -12.90 14.76
N ARG A 277 6.17 -11.92 14.72
CA ARG A 277 6.29 -10.86 15.73
C ARG A 277 5.76 -9.57 15.11
N VAL A 278 4.63 -9.11 15.61
CA VAL A 278 3.99 -7.87 15.16
C VAL A 278 4.84 -6.68 15.63
N LEU A 279 5.28 -5.85 14.67
CA LEU A 279 5.97 -4.59 14.94
C LEU A 279 4.97 -3.43 14.91
N VAL A 280 4.01 -3.49 14.00
CA VAL A 280 2.90 -2.54 13.89
C VAL A 280 1.60 -3.30 13.76
N GLU A 281 0.68 -3.03 14.69
CA GLU A 281 -0.68 -3.58 14.68
C GLU A 281 -1.48 -3.09 13.48
N ALA A 282 -2.36 -3.95 12.97
CA ALA A 282 -3.30 -3.59 11.90
C ALA A 282 -4.21 -2.42 12.33
N GLY A 283 -4.27 -1.39 11.50
CA GLY A 283 -5.00 -0.15 11.75
C GLY A 283 -5.95 0.24 10.62
N TRP A 284 -6.39 1.50 10.66
CA TRP A 284 -7.15 2.17 9.62
C TRP A 284 -6.21 2.91 8.67
N VAL A 285 -6.39 2.73 7.36
CA VAL A 285 -5.55 3.36 6.33
C VAL A 285 -6.06 4.75 5.97
N GLY A 286 -7.36 4.88 5.75
CA GLY A 286 -7.98 6.12 5.28
C GLY A 286 -9.49 6.05 5.40
N PRO A 287 -10.08 6.29 6.58
CA PRO A 287 -11.53 6.26 6.76
C PRO A 287 -12.16 7.41 5.96
N TRP A 288 -12.64 7.08 4.76
CA TRP A 288 -13.25 8.01 3.80
C TRP A 288 -14.75 8.18 4.05
N GLY A 289 -15.39 7.19 4.65
CA GLY A 289 -16.81 7.24 4.95
C GLY A 289 -17.20 6.26 6.05
N ILE A 290 -18.26 6.59 6.77
CA ILE A 290 -18.89 5.72 7.75
C ILE A 290 -20.41 5.86 7.63
N ALA A 291 -21.10 4.74 7.74
CA ALA A 291 -22.55 4.71 7.88
C ALA A 291 -22.91 3.63 8.90
N CYS A 292 -24.01 3.81 9.64
CA CYS A 292 -24.43 2.85 10.64
C CYS A 292 -25.85 2.36 10.37
N ASP A 293 -26.04 1.06 10.47
CA ASP A 293 -27.36 0.46 10.52
C ASP A 293 -27.97 0.75 11.90
N THR A 294 -28.98 1.61 11.93
CA THR A 294 -29.63 2.02 13.18
C THR A 294 -30.36 0.88 13.89
N ALA A 295 -30.71 -0.21 13.19
CA ALA A 295 -31.38 -1.34 13.80
C ALA A 295 -30.41 -2.23 14.61
N SER A 296 -29.21 -2.50 14.09
CA SER A 296 -28.21 -3.34 14.76
C SER A 296 -27.16 -2.54 15.56
N GLY A 297 -26.96 -1.26 15.25
CA GLY A 297 -25.85 -0.46 15.77
C GLY A 297 -24.51 -0.73 15.09
N THR A 298 -24.47 -1.60 14.06
CA THR A 298 -23.26 -1.90 13.29
C THR A 298 -22.94 -0.76 12.33
N CYS A 299 -21.69 -0.31 12.31
CA CYS A 299 -21.21 0.68 11.36
C CYS A 299 -20.34 0.05 10.29
N LEU A 300 -20.58 0.38 9.03
CA LEU A 300 -19.69 0.10 7.93
C LEU A 300 -18.76 1.30 7.71
N VAL A 301 -17.46 1.01 7.64
CA VAL A 301 -16.40 1.97 7.40
C VAL A 301 -15.77 1.68 6.03
N VAL A 302 -15.70 2.72 5.21
CA VAL A 302 -14.92 2.75 3.98
C VAL A 302 -13.52 3.23 4.35
N ASP A 303 -12.56 2.32 4.39
CA ASP A 303 -11.21 2.56 4.88
C ASP A 303 -10.17 2.55 3.75
N GLY A 304 -10.34 3.50 2.82
CA GLY A 304 -9.41 3.71 1.71
C GLY A 304 -9.37 2.53 0.75
N LEU A 305 -8.50 1.58 1.05
CA LEU A 305 -8.32 0.34 0.29
C LEU A 305 -9.15 -0.82 0.85
N SER A 306 -9.71 -0.72 2.06
CA SER A 306 -10.54 -1.78 2.64
C SER A 306 -11.95 -1.33 3.01
N LEU A 307 -12.82 -2.30 3.25
CA LEU A 307 -14.12 -2.16 3.89
C LEU A 307 -14.07 -2.94 5.20
N ALA A 308 -14.57 -2.33 6.27
CA ALA A 308 -14.64 -2.99 7.58
C ALA A 308 -15.91 -2.61 8.32
N MET A 309 -16.39 -3.51 9.18
CA MET A 309 -17.47 -3.20 10.13
C MET A 309 -16.90 -2.93 11.50
N ILE A 310 -17.65 -2.14 12.27
CA ILE A 310 -17.50 -1.95 13.71
C ILE A 310 -18.85 -2.32 14.34
N SER A 311 -18.85 -3.32 15.24
CA SER A 311 -20.06 -3.69 15.99
C SER A 311 -20.46 -2.60 16.99
N ALA A 312 -21.65 -2.69 17.58
CA ALA A 312 -22.08 -1.77 18.64
C ALA A 312 -21.13 -1.80 19.86
N GLU A 313 -20.44 -2.93 20.09
CA GLU A 313 -19.45 -3.14 21.14
C GLU A 313 -18.03 -2.67 20.76
N GLY A 314 -17.82 -2.26 19.50
CA GLY A 314 -16.52 -1.79 19.00
C GLY A 314 -15.63 -2.85 18.37
N GLU A 315 -16.13 -4.06 18.13
CA GLU A 315 -15.37 -5.10 17.46
C GLU A 315 -15.23 -4.80 15.95
N ARG A 316 -13.99 -4.87 15.44
CA ARG A 316 -13.69 -4.67 14.01
C ARG A 316 -13.69 -6.00 13.26
N SER A 317 -14.35 -6.05 12.10
CA SER A 317 -14.24 -7.17 11.16
C SER A 317 -14.03 -6.70 9.72
N ALA A 318 -13.14 -7.37 8.98
CA ALA A 318 -12.95 -7.09 7.55
C ALA A 318 -14.18 -7.53 6.73
N VAL A 319 -14.53 -6.74 5.72
CA VAL A 319 -15.64 -7.00 4.78
C VAL A 319 -15.10 -7.24 3.37
N GLY A 320 -14.15 -6.43 2.93
CA GLY A 320 -13.61 -6.51 1.59
C GLY A 320 -12.37 -5.65 1.40
N SER A 321 -11.63 -5.96 0.36
CA SER A 321 -10.38 -5.33 -0.04
C SER A 321 -10.31 -5.28 -1.57
N PRO A 322 -9.27 -4.67 -2.19
CA PRO A 322 -9.14 -4.65 -3.64
C PRO A 322 -8.87 -6.04 -4.23
N LEU A 323 -8.49 -6.99 -3.37
CA LEU A 323 -8.21 -8.38 -3.71
C LEU A 323 -9.47 -9.25 -3.70
N ASP A 324 -10.53 -8.82 -3.00
CA ASP A 324 -11.76 -9.60 -2.86
C ASP A 324 -12.65 -9.47 -4.10
N THR A 325 -13.11 -10.60 -4.62
CA THR A 325 -14.05 -10.64 -5.76
C THR A 325 -15.51 -10.75 -5.32
N SER A 326 -15.76 -11.07 -4.04
CA SER A 326 -17.09 -11.23 -3.44
C SER A 326 -17.67 -9.95 -2.84
N ALA A 327 -16.85 -8.89 -2.69
CA ALA A 327 -17.26 -7.63 -2.10
C ALA A 327 -17.01 -6.45 -3.06
N PRO A 328 -17.74 -5.33 -2.88
CA PRO A 328 -17.44 -4.09 -3.59
C PRO A 328 -16.00 -3.63 -3.35
N ARG A 329 -15.31 -3.24 -4.43
CA ARG A 329 -13.91 -2.79 -4.40
C ARG A 329 -13.79 -1.30 -4.66
N PHE A 330 -12.73 -0.71 -4.10
CA PHE A 330 -12.40 0.71 -4.27
C PHE A 330 -13.59 1.64 -3.96
N VAL A 331 -14.29 1.34 -2.86
CA VAL A 331 -15.43 2.15 -2.40
C VAL A 331 -14.95 3.53 -1.97
N ARG A 332 -15.72 4.57 -2.27
CA ARG A 332 -15.39 5.98 -2.00
C ARG A 332 -16.29 6.61 -0.96
N ALA A 333 -17.58 6.30 -1.00
CA ALA A 333 -18.53 6.79 -0.02
C ALA A 333 -19.55 5.71 0.30
N VAL A 334 -20.13 5.81 1.50
CA VAL A 334 -21.15 4.90 2.03
C VAL A 334 -22.30 5.70 2.65
N ALA A 335 -23.53 5.19 2.51
CA ALA A 335 -24.69 5.64 3.27
C ALA A 335 -25.50 4.45 3.76
N ALA A 336 -26.23 4.61 4.86
CA ALA A 336 -27.16 3.59 5.35
C ALA A 336 -28.35 3.47 4.37
N GLY A 337 -28.74 2.24 4.07
CA GLY A 337 -29.96 1.93 3.33
C GLY A 337 -31.10 1.55 4.28
N LYS A 338 -31.89 0.55 3.88
CA LYS A 338 -32.81 -0.14 4.81
C LYS A 338 -32.00 -0.93 5.85
N PRO A 339 -32.60 -1.37 6.96
CA PRO A 339 -31.92 -2.23 7.92
C PRO A 339 -31.22 -3.41 7.24
N GLY A 340 -29.92 -3.59 7.49
CA GLY A 340 -29.07 -4.61 6.85
C GLY A 340 -28.49 -4.24 5.47
N GLU A 341 -28.85 -3.08 4.91
CA GLU A 341 -28.39 -2.61 3.61
C GLU A 341 -27.49 -1.36 3.73
N PHE A 342 -26.49 -1.28 2.87
CA PHE A 342 -25.71 -0.07 2.65
C PHE A 342 -25.68 0.30 1.17
N LEU A 343 -25.66 1.60 0.92
CA LEU A 343 -25.44 2.17 -0.38
C LEU A 343 -23.98 2.57 -0.49
N MET A 344 -23.37 2.39 -1.67
CA MET A 344 -21.97 2.68 -1.89
C MET A 344 -21.72 3.35 -3.24
N THR A 345 -20.68 4.17 -3.31
CA THR A 345 -20.08 4.59 -4.58
C THR A 345 -18.68 4.01 -4.74
N THR A 346 -18.24 3.71 -5.96
CA THR A 346 -16.87 3.23 -6.23
C THR A 346 -16.02 4.25 -6.98
N ALA A 347 -14.70 4.05 -6.99
CA ALA A 347 -13.76 4.87 -7.75
C ALA A 347 -14.02 4.86 -9.27
N ARG A 348 -14.75 3.88 -9.79
CA ARG A 348 -15.17 3.82 -11.21
C ARG A 348 -16.45 4.62 -11.50
N GLY A 349 -17.06 5.20 -10.47
CA GLY A 349 -18.35 5.89 -10.56
C GLY A 349 -19.55 4.96 -10.54
N ASP A 350 -19.39 3.74 -10.01
CA ASP A 350 -20.52 2.82 -9.82
C ASP A 350 -21.29 3.22 -8.55
N VAL A 351 -22.62 3.10 -8.58
CA VAL A 351 -23.52 3.23 -7.43
C VAL A 351 -24.13 1.86 -7.17
N LEU A 352 -23.93 1.37 -5.95
CA LEU A 352 -24.23 0.00 -5.55
C LEU A 352 -25.14 0.01 -4.34
N ARG A 353 -25.97 -1.02 -4.23
CA ARG A 353 -26.56 -1.47 -2.97
C ARG A 353 -25.87 -2.76 -2.57
N TYR A 354 -25.53 -2.88 -1.30
CA TYR A 354 -24.96 -4.09 -0.72
C TYR A 354 -25.83 -4.52 0.45
N ASP A 355 -26.32 -5.75 0.39
CA ASP A 355 -27.04 -6.41 1.48
C ASP A 355 -26.04 -7.25 2.28
N PHE A 356 -25.86 -6.91 3.56
CA PHE A 356 -24.90 -7.61 4.41
C PHE A 356 -25.41 -8.93 4.97
N VAL A 357 -26.72 -9.12 5.02
CA VAL A 357 -27.31 -10.38 5.49
C VAL A 357 -27.08 -11.47 4.45
N THR A 358 -27.28 -11.15 3.17
CA THR A 358 -27.09 -12.08 2.05
C THR A 358 -25.70 -12.01 1.43
N GLN A 359 -24.91 -10.97 1.77
CA GLN A 359 -23.61 -10.66 1.16
C GLN A 359 -23.68 -10.47 -0.37
N THR A 360 -24.78 -9.88 -0.85
CA THR A 360 -25.01 -9.66 -2.28
C THR A 360 -24.89 -8.18 -2.66
N THR A 361 -24.32 -7.92 -3.83
CA THR A 361 -24.21 -6.59 -4.40
C THR A 361 -25.17 -6.43 -5.58
N ASP A 362 -26.01 -5.40 -5.53
CA ASP A 362 -26.85 -4.95 -6.63
C ASP A 362 -26.28 -3.65 -7.24
N MET A 363 -26.00 -3.67 -8.54
CA MET A 363 -25.63 -2.47 -9.29
C MET A 363 -26.88 -1.62 -9.56
N LEU A 364 -26.91 -0.39 -9.03
CA LEU A 364 -28.02 0.53 -9.28
C LEU A 364 -27.77 1.35 -10.55
N VAL A 365 -26.57 1.92 -10.69
CA VAL A 365 -26.12 2.61 -11.90
C VAL A 365 -24.60 2.55 -11.99
N ALA A 366 -24.05 2.36 -13.19
CA ALA A 366 -22.62 2.22 -13.41
C ALA A 366 -22.00 3.48 -14.03
N LYS A 367 -20.70 3.70 -13.79
CA LYS A 367 -19.85 4.65 -14.54
C LYS A 367 -20.37 6.10 -14.63
N GLN A 368 -20.79 6.68 -13.51
CA GLN A 368 -21.26 8.07 -13.42
C GLN A 368 -20.13 9.09 -13.22
N GLY A 369 -18.89 8.74 -13.58
CA GLY A 369 -17.73 9.62 -13.41
C GLY A 369 -17.19 9.61 -11.98
N GLN A 370 -16.70 10.76 -11.50
CA GLN A 370 -16.09 10.87 -10.17
C GLN A 370 -17.11 11.24 -9.10
N LEU A 371 -17.80 10.24 -8.55
CA LEU A 371 -18.70 10.44 -7.41
C LEU A 371 -17.91 10.71 -6.13
N LYS A 372 -18.34 11.69 -5.34
CA LYS A 372 -17.72 12.15 -4.08
C LYS A 372 -18.56 11.86 -2.85
N GLY A 373 -19.87 11.70 -3.01
CA GLY A 373 -20.77 11.42 -1.90
C GLY A 373 -22.07 10.78 -2.33
N LEU A 374 -22.81 10.24 -1.36
CA LEU A 374 -24.16 9.76 -1.56
C LEU A 374 -25.02 9.90 -0.31
N CYS A 375 -26.33 9.92 -0.49
CA CYS A 375 -27.29 9.72 0.58
C CYS A 375 -28.54 8.98 0.08
N ALA A 376 -29.22 8.30 0.99
CA ALA A 376 -30.54 7.75 0.75
C ALA A 376 -31.59 8.88 0.83
N ALA A 377 -32.59 8.84 -0.05
CA ALA A 377 -33.79 9.66 0.04
C ALA A 377 -34.93 8.86 0.71
N ASP A 378 -35.89 9.57 1.32
CA ASP A 378 -37.00 8.96 2.07
C ASP A 378 -37.91 8.08 1.20
N ASP A 379 -37.97 8.35 -0.11
CA ASP A 379 -38.74 7.58 -1.10
C ASP A 379 -37.99 6.33 -1.60
N GLY A 380 -36.80 6.06 -1.06
CA GLY A 380 -35.92 4.97 -1.48
C GLY A 380 -35.01 5.33 -2.66
N GLY A 381 -35.03 6.57 -3.14
CA GLY A 381 -34.06 7.09 -4.10
C GLY A 381 -32.64 7.16 -3.53
N VAL A 382 -31.65 7.22 -4.43
CA VAL A 382 -30.24 7.43 -4.07
C VAL A 382 -29.77 8.70 -4.75
N LEU A 383 -29.33 9.67 -3.95
CA LEU A 383 -28.74 10.91 -4.44
C LEU A 383 -27.23 10.77 -4.41
N VAL A 384 -26.56 11.17 -5.49
CA VAL A 384 -25.09 11.13 -5.61
C VAL A 384 -24.58 12.48 -6.10
N VAL A 385 -23.36 12.82 -5.68
CA VAL A 385 -22.68 14.07 -6.06
C VAL A 385 -21.30 13.80 -6.62
#